data_AF-A0A5K1DTU9-F1
#
_entry.id   AF-A0A5K1DTU9-F1
#
_cell.length_a   1.000
_cell.length_b   1.000
_cell.length_c   1.000
_cell.angle_alpha   90.00
_cell.angle_beta   90.00
_cell.angle_gamma   90.00
#
_symmetry.space_group_name_H-M   'P 1'
#
loop_
_entity.id
_entity.type
_entity.pdbx_description
1 polymer ?
#
loop_
_entity_poly.entity_id
_entity_poly.type
_entity_poly.pdbx_seq_one_letter_code
_entity_poly.pdbx_strand_id
1 'polypeptide(L)' 'YRKHYPPILKDEVWRLENIMKGGIFHQRLADKGINTVEEFLRHLVVYPEGLRN' A
#
# COMPACT_ATOMS: atom_id res chain seq x y z
N TYR A 1 -13.28 12.83 0.65
CA TYR A 1 -11.96 12.83 -0.03
C TYR A 1 -12.01 11.81 -1.17
N ARG A 2 -11.79 12.21 -2.43
CA ARG A 2 -11.88 11.29 -3.59
C ARG A 2 -10.48 10.76 -3.92
N LYS A 3 -10.31 9.44 -4.02
CA LYS A 3 -9.07 8.85 -4.52
C LYS A 3 -8.90 9.27 -5.99
N HIS A 4 -7.71 9.74 -6.36
CA HIS A 4 -7.41 10.04 -7.76
C HIS A 4 -6.97 8.75 -8.44
N TYR A 5 -7.25 8.64 -9.74
CA TYR A 5 -6.86 7.51 -10.57
C TYR A 5 -6.19 8.06 -11.84
N PRO A 6 -5.10 7.45 -12.33
CA PRO A 6 -4.39 6.33 -11.71
C PRO A 6 -3.49 6.79 -10.55
N PRO A 7 -3.30 5.97 -9.50
CA PRO A 7 -2.28 6.23 -8.49
C PRO A 7 -0.88 6.12 -9.09
N ILE A 8 0.04 6.96 -8.64
CA ILE A 8 1.45 6.96 -9.07
C ILE A 8 2.33 6.28 -8.01
N LEU A 9 3.54 5.88 -8.41
CA LEU A 9 4.50 5.18 -7.54
C LEU A 9 4.80 5.92 -6.22
N LYS A 10 4.83 7.25 -6.28
CA LYS A 10 5.12 8.13 -5.12
C LYS A 10 3.92 8.39 -4.22
N ASP A 11 2.74 7.91 -4.59
CA ASP A 11 1.57 8.05 -3.75
C ASP A 11 1.65 7.18 -2.51
N GLU A 12 0.97 7.63 -1.45
CA GLU A 12 0.74 6.81 -0.26
C GLU A 12 -0.07 5.55 -0.61
N VAL A 13 0.26 4.43 0.04
CA VAL A 13 -0.27 3.10 -0.26
C VAL A 13 -1.80 3.01 -0.11
N TRP A 14 -2.41 3.85 0.73
CA TRP A 14 -3.87 3.93 0.87
C TRP A 14 -4.60 4.46 -0.38
N ARG A 15 -3.88 4.97 -1.39
CA ARG A 15 -4.48 5.30 -2.69
C ARG A 15 -4.95 4.08 -3.46
N LEU A 16 -4.42 2.89 -3.17
CA LEU A 16 -4.90 1.64 -3.74
C LEU A 16 -6.35 1.37 -3.30
N GLU A 17 -7.16 0.77 -4.18
CA GLU A 17 -8.62 0.66 -4.01
C GLU A 17 -9.01 0.03 -2.67
N ASN A 18 -8.36 -1.07 -2.30
CA ASN A 18 -8.68 -1.89 -1.13
C ASN A 18 -8.04 -1.43 0.19
N ILE A 19 -7.34 -0.29 0.20
CA ILE A 19 -6.65 0.20 1.39
C ILE A 19 -7.31 1.52 1.82
N MET A 20 -7.90 1.54 3.01
CA MET A 20 -8.46 2.77 3.59
C MET A 20 -7.36 3.55 4.31
N LYS A 21 -7.36 4.88 4.16
CA LYS A 21 -6.45 5.76 4.93
C LYS A 21 -6.69 5.56 6.42
N GLY A 22 -5.65 5.18 7.16
CA GLY A 22 -5.74 4.90 8.59
C GLY A 22 -6.46 3.59 8.96
N GLY A 23 -6.80 2.75 7.99
CA GLY A 23 -7.35 1.42 8.25
C GLY A 23 -6.29 0.42 8.73
N ILE A 24 -6.74 -0.75 9.17
CA ILE A 24 -5.87 -1.82 9.69
C ILE A 24 -4.79 -2.22 8.67
N PHE A 25 -5.14 -2.33 7.38
CA PHE A 25 -4.16 -2.61 6.33
C PHE A 25 -3.14 -1.49 6.16
N HIS A 26 -3.56 -0.23 6.23
CA HIS A 26 -2.65 0.91 6.13
C HIS A 26 -1.65 0.92 7.29
N GLN A 27 -2.12 0.65 8.51
CA GLN A 27 -1.25 0.56 9.69
C GLN A 27 -0.28 -0.64 9.59
N ARG A 28 -0.77 -1.83 9.25
CA ARG A 28 0.09 -3.02 9.08
C ARG A 28 1.15 -2.86 8.00
N LEU A 29 0.84 -2.13 6.92
CA LEU A 29 1.79 -1.81 5.87
C LEU A 29 2.82 -0.79 6.36
N ALA A 30 2.39 0.26 7.05
CA ALA A 30 3.27 1.25 7.66
C ALA A 30 4.22 0.62 8.70
N ASP A 31 3.74 -0.32 9.52
CA ASP A 31 4.56 -1.07 10.49
C ASP A 31 5.65 -1.92 9.82
N LYS A 32 5.40 -2.35 8.58
CA LYS A 32 6.38 -3.05 7.72
C LYS A 32 7.28 -2.09 6.93
N GLY A 33 7.14 -0.78 7.12
CA GLY A 33 7.86 0.25 6.38
C GLY A 33 7.32 0.52 4.97
N ILE A 34 6.13 0.01 4.63
CA ILE A 34 5.49 0.15 3.31
C ILE A 34 4.52 1.33 3.37
N ASN A 35 4.97 2.49 2.91
CA ASN A 35 4.18 3.72 2.95
C ASN A 35 3.71 4.14 1.55
N THR A 36 4.42 3.73 0.51
CA THR A 36 4.17 4.13 -0.88
C THR A 36 3.69 2.99 -1.76
N VAL A 37 3.07 3.34 -2.89
CA VAL A 37 2.69 2.37 -3.95
C VAL A 37 3.92 1.66 -4.50
N GLU A 38 5.05 2.36 -4.65
CA GLU A 38 6.32 1.77 -5.09
C GLU A 38 6.81 0.66 -4.15
N GLU A 39 6.89 0.96 -2.85
CA GLU A 39 7.31 -0.02 -1.83
C GLU A 39 6.37 -1.21 -1.80
N PHE A 40 5.06 -0.97 -1.89
CA PHE A 40 4.07 -2.03 -1.94
C PHE A 40 4.28 -2.97 -3.13
N LEU A 41 4.49 -2.43 -4.33
CA LEU A 41 4.74 -3.23 -5.53
C LEU A 41 6.06 -3.99 -5.43
N ARG A 42 7.13 -3.38 -4.90
CA ARG A 42 8.41 -4.07 -4.67
C ARG A 42 8.22 -5.24 -3.71
N HIS A 43 7.53 -5.05 -2.59
CA HIS A 43 7.27 -6.13 -1.63
C HIS A 43 6.36 -7.22 -2.21
N LEU A 44 5.37 -6.85 -3.03
CA LEU A 44 4.49 -7.82 -3.70
C LEU A 44 5.26 -8.74 -4.65
N VAL A 45 6.26 -8.20 -5.36
CA VAL A 45 7.06 -8.96 -6.34
C VAL A 45 8.18 -9.75 -5.65
N VAL A 46 8.86 -9.17 -4.65
CA VAL A 46 10.03 -9.80 -4.01
C VAL A 46 9.63 -10.75 -2.88
N TYR A 47 8.56 -10.46 -2.13
CA TYR A 47 8.11 -11.23 -0.97
C TYR A 47 6.58 -11.43 -0.95
N PRO A 48 6.00 -12.13 -1.94
CA PRO A 48 4.55 -12.31 -2.05
C PRO A 48 3.93 -13.01 -0.83
N GLU A 49 4.71 -13.86 -0.15
CA GLU A 49 4.27 -14.63 1.03
C GLU A 49 3.95 -13.73 2.24
N GLY A 50 4.62 -12.58 2.35
CA GLY A 50 4.50 -11.67 3.50
C GLY A 50 3.28 -10.74 3.46
N LEU A 51 2.54 -10.72 2.34
CA LEU A 51 1.40 -9.83 2.09
C LEU A 51 0.06 -10.58 1.97
N ARG A 52 0.07 -11.92 1.98
CA ARG A 52 -1.13 -12.76 1.77
C ARG A 52 -1.90 -13.17 3.03
N ASN A 53 -1.40 -12.88 4.23
CA ASN A 53 -2.01 -13.24 5.51
C ASN A 53 -2.62 -12.05 6.27
#